data_AF-A0A7W4VNG4-F1
#
_entry.id   AF-A0A7W4VNG4-F1
#
_cell.length_a   1.000
_cell.length_b   1.000
_cell.length_c   1.000
_cell.angle_alpha   90.00
_cell.angle_beta   90.00
_cell.angle_gamma   90.00
#
_symmetry.space_group_name_H-M   'P 1'
#
loop_
_entity.id
_entity.type
_entity.pdbx_description
1 polymer ?
#
loop_
_entity_poly.entity_id
_entity_poly.type
_entity_poly.pdbx_seq_one_letter_code
_entity_poly.pdbx_strand_id
1 'polypeptide(L)'
;MKKREPKKPSRLGLEIEAAVERDPRFERHQPNRLYQCTFRTVEGREVFAFERVTLDAIRFWLPPTEAVKKAVTAEGIVVPEISIPYPDRNDPERYGRLSNLLGVPELKDEPLLPVPIMSADQAIRILAALP
;
A
#
# COMPACT_ATOMS: atom_id res chain seq x y z
N MET A 1 -17.34 27.93 -0.20
CA MET A 1 -16.42 26.77 -0.13
C MET A 1 -15.46 26.83 -1.31
N LYS A 2 -14.16 27.02 -1.09
CA LYS A 2 -13.16 26.88 -2.17
C LYS A 2 -13.19 25.41 -2.63
N LYS A 3 -13.52 25.14 -3.90
CA LYS A 3 -13.36 23.81 -4.49
C LYS A 3 -11.88 23.43 -4.33
N ARG A 4 -11.58 22.46 -3.48
CA ARG A 4 -10.22 21.90 -3.38
C ARG A 4 -9.87 21.36 -4.76
N GLU A 5 -8.81 21.85 -5.37
CA GLU A 5 -8.34 21.31 -6.64
C GLU A 5 -8.11 19.80 -6.48
N PRO A 6 -8.48 18.99 -7.49
CA PRO A 6 -8.23 17.56 -7.44
C PRO A 6 -6.72 17.34 -7.31
N LYS A 7 -6.31 16.72 -6.20
CA LYS A 7 -4.93 16.29 -5.98
C LYS A 7 -4.53 15.38 -7.14
N LYS A 8 -3.46 15.75 -7.84
CA LYS A 8 -2.86 14.92 -8.89
C LYS A 8 -1.94 13.88 -8.24
N PRO A 9 -1.70 12.73 -8.90
CA PRO A 9 -0.64 11.82 -8.49
C PRO A 9 0.69 12.57 -8.33
N SER A 10 1.41 12.26 -7.27
CA SER A 10 2.76 12.76 -7.05
C SER A 10 3.73 12.09 -8.02
N ARG A 11 4.87 12.73 -8.26
CA ARG A 11 5.94 12.15 -9.07
C ARG A 11 6.37 10.79 -8.51
N LEU A 12 6.58 10.70 -7.19
CA LEU A 12 6.94 9.44 -6.52
C LEU A 12 5.87 8.36 -6.70
N GLY A 13 4.58 8.72 -6.56
CA GLY A 13 3.47 7.79 -6.78
C GLY A 13 3.45 7.22 -8.20
N LEU A 14 3.72 8.05 -9.22
CA LEU A 14 3.80 7.62 -10.61
C LEU A 14 5.03 6.75 -10.88
N GLU A 15 6.18 7.09 -10.31
CA GLU A 15 7.42 6.32 -10.45
C GLU A 15 7.27 4.92 -9.84
N ILE A 16 6.69 4.84 -8.64
CA ILE A 16 6.37 3.56 -7.98
C ILE A 16 5.37 2.76 -8.82
N GLU A 17 4.28 3.38 -9.27
CA GLU A 17 3.28 2.70 -10.10
C GLU A 17 3.90 2.11 -11.37
N ALA A 18 4.70 2.88 -12.08
CA ALA A 18 5.38 2.42 -13.29
C ALA A 18 6.39 1.30 -13.01
N ALA A 19 7.06 1.32 -11.86
CA ALA A 19 7.97 0.24 -11.46
C ALA A 19 7.20 -1.05 -11.17
N VAL A 20 6.10 -0.98 -10.41
CA VAL A 20 5.26 -2.13 -10.09
C VAL A 20 4.60 -2.71 -11.36
N GLU A 21 4.12 -1.86 -12.27
CA GLU A 21 3.53 -2.31 -13.55
C GLU A 21 4.52 -3.05 -14.46
N ARG A 22 5.83 -2.76 -14.35
CA ARG A 22 6.86 -3.41 -15.16
C ARG A 22 7.36 -4.72 -14.57
N ASP A 23 7.12 -4.96 -13.28
CA ASP A 23 7.57 -6.18 -12.61
C ASP A 23 6.59 -7.33 -12.91
N PRO A 24 7.04 -8.43 -13.53
CA PRO A 24 6.17 -9.51 -13.97
C PRO A 24 5.49 -10.27 -12.83
N ARG A 25 5.93 -10.07 -11.58
CA ARG A 25 5.32 -10.69 -10.39
C ARG A 25 4.01 -10.05 -9.98
N PHE A 26 3.72 -8.84 -10.47
CA PHE A 26 2.54 -8.08 -10.06
C PHE A 26 1.64 -7.82 -11.26
N GLU A 27 0.34 -7.92 -11.02
CA GLU A 27 -0.67 -7.51 -11.98
C GLU A 27 -1.69 -6.57 -11.33
N ARG A 28 -2.29 -5.71 -12.16
CA ARG A 28 -3.30 -4.77 -11.69
C ARG A 28 -4.56 -5.53 -11.27
N HIS A 29 -4.96 -5.38 -10.01
CA HIS A 29 -6.12 -6.08 -9.46
C HIS A 29 -7.43 -5.33 -9.72
N GLN A 30 -7.40 -4.00 -9.58
CA GLN A 30 -8.56 -3.13 -9.81
C GLN A 30 -8.18 -1.90 -10.63
N PRO A 31 -9.13 -1.26 -11.32
CA PRO A 31 -8.88 0.01 -11.99
C PRO A 31 -8.34 1.05 -11.01
N ASN A 32 -7.38 1.85 -11.47
CA ASN A 32 -6.81 2.91 -10.66
C ASN A 32 -7.87 3.89 -10.19
N ARG A 33 -7.80 4.25 -8.90
CA ARG A 33 -8.49 5.42 -8.39
C ARG A 33 -7.51 6.59 -8.39
N LEU A 34 -8.04 7.81 -8.36
CA LEU A 34 -7.21 9.03 -8.37
C LEU A 34 -6.13 9.00 -7.27
N TYR A 35 -6.46 8.41 -6.12
CA TYR A 35 -5.64 8.43 -4.92
C TYR A 35 -4.89 7.13 -4.62
N GLN A 36 -5.19 6.04 -5.34
CA GLN A 36 -4.80 4.70 -4.95
C GLN A 36 -4.59 3.81 -6.16
N CYS A 37 -3.55 2.97 -6.06
CA CYS A 37 -3.35 1.80 -6.89
C CYS A 37 -3.64 0.53 -6.08
N THR A 38 -4.17 -0.49 -6.75
CA THR A 38 -4.36 -1.82 -6.16
C THR A 38 -3.79 -2.86 -7.13
N PHE A 39 -2.85 -3.65 -6.62
CA PHE A 39 -2.17 -4.70 -7.35
C PHE A 39 -2.35 -6.03 -6.62
N ARG A 40 -2.05 -7.11 -7.31
CA ARG A 40 -1.93 -8.43 -6.71
C ARG A 40 -0.70 -9.15 -7.24
N THR A 41 -0.17 -10.07 -6.44
CA THR A 41 0.82 -11.01 -6.92
C THR A 41 0.19 -11.99 -7.91
N VAL A 42 0.95 -12.32 -8.96
CA VAL A 42 0.53 -13.29 -9.98
C VAL A 42 0.50 -14.70 -9.38
N GLU A 43 1.58 -15.06 -8.69
CA GLU A 43 1.65 -16.23 -7.81
C GLU A 43 1.00 -15.89 -6.47
N GLY A 44 0.39 -16.84 -5.75
CA GLY A 44 -0.20 -16.58 -4.43
C GLY A 44 -1.49 -15.75 -4.39
N ARG A 45 -1.73 -14.88 -5.39
CA ARG A 45 -2.91 -13.99 -5.52
C ARG A 45 -3.05 -12.97 -4.38
N GLU A 46 -1.94 -12.62 -3.73
CA GLU A 46 -1.93 -11.71 -2.59
C GLU A 46 -2.20 -10.27 -3.05
N VAL A 47 -3.16 -9.59 -2.43
CA VAL A 47 -3.56 -8.23 -2.82
C VAL A 47 -2.83 -7.21 -1.95
N PHE A 48 -2.40 -6.11 -2.56
CA PHE A 48 -1.87 -4.96 -1.85
C PHE A 48 -2.29 -3.65 -2.51
N ALA A 49 -2.16 -2.56 -1.77
CA ALA A 49 -2.51 -1.23 -2.27
C ALA A 49 -1.46 -0.19 -1.85
N PHE A 50 -1.41 0.91 -2.58
CA PHE A 50 -0.60 2.07 -2.20
C PHE A 50 -1.21 3.40 -2.65
N GLU A 51 -0.86 4.47 -1.94
CA GLU A 51 -1.25 5.84 -2.27
C GLU A 51 -0.59 6.33 -3.56
N ARG A 52 -1.20 7.31 -4.22
CA ARG A 52 -0.59 7.92 -5.42
C ARG A 52 -0.25 9.40 -5.27
N VAL A 53 -0.75 10.08 -4.24
CA VAL A 53 -0.77 11.56 -4.20
C VAL A 53 0.14 12.19 -3.15
N THR A 54 0.66 11.41 -2.21
CA THR A 54 1.50 11.94 -1.13
C THR A 54 2.89 12.26 -1.69
N LEU A 55 3.45 13.41 -1.30
CA LEU A 55 4.66 13.95 -1.92
C LEU A 55 5.93 13.31 -1.36
N ASP A 56 6.04 13.20 -0.03
CA ASP A 56 7.30 12.86 0.65
C ASP A 56 7.47 11.36 0.91
N ALA A 57 6.36 10.64 1.07
CA ALA A 57 6.35 9.19 1.21
C ALA A 57 5.01 8.63 0.73
N ILE A 58 5.06 7.58 -0.08
CA ILE A 58 3.89 6.84 -0.50
C ILE A 58 3.62 5.74 0.51
N ARG A 59 2.42 5.74 1.10
CA ARG A 59 2.02 4.68 2.01
C ARG A 59 1.56 3.45 1.23
N PHE A 60 2.15 2.31 1.57
CA PHE A 60 1.73 0.99 1.14
C PHE A 60 0.89 0.35 2.25
N TRP A 61 -0.05 -0.49 1.84
CA TRP A 61 -0.79 -1.39 2.72
C TRP A 61 -0.50 -2.81 2.29
N LEU A 62 0.35 -3.47 3.09
CA LEU A 62 0.86 -4.80 2.81
C LEU A 62 0.34 -5.81 3.83
N PRO A 63 0.16 -7.09 3.47
CA PRO A 63 -0.14 -8.13 4.43
C PRO A 63 0.99 -8.24 5.48
N PRO A 64 0.67 -8.49 6.76
CA PRO A 64 1.63 -8.50 7.87
C PRO A 64 2.38 -9.83 7.99
N THR A 65 2.84 -10.40 6.87
CA THR A 65 3.59 -11.66 6.91
C THR A 65 4.99 -11.44 7.49
N GLU A 66 5.58 -12.49 8.08
CA GLU A 66 6.96 -12.40 8.60
C GLU A 66 7.99 -12.05 7.52
N ALA A 67 7.77 -12.49 6.27
CA ALA A 67 8.62 -12.13 5.15
C ALA A 67 8.55 -10.62 4.86
N VAL A 68 7.35 -10.05 4.80
CA VAL A 68 7.15 -8.61 4.59
C VAL A 68 7.74 -7.81 5.76
N LYS A 69 7.49 -8.20 7.01
CA LYS A 69 8.06 -7.51 8.18
C LYS A 69 9.59 -7.48 8.14
N LYS A 70 10.22 -8.59 7.77
CA LYS A 70 11.68 -8.68 7.61
C LYS A 70 12.19 -7.76 6.50
N ALA A 71 11.53 -7.74 5.34
CA ALA A 71 11.92 -6.88 4.22
C ALA A 71 11.77 -5.38 4.58
N VAL A 72 10.68 -5.00 5.24
CA VAL A 72 10.44 -3.64 5.74
C VAL A 72 11.52 -3.23 6.75
N THR A 73 11.84 -4.12 7.70
CA THR A 73 12.89 -3.87 8.70
C THR A 73 14.28 -3.74 8.07
N ALA A 74 14.58 -4.53 7.02
CA ALA A 74 15.84 -4.47 6.30
C ALA A 74 16.05 -3.12 5.57
N GLU A 75 14.96 -2.45 5.19
CA GLU A 75 14.99 -1.08 4.65
C GLU A 75 15.05 0.01 5.75
N GLY A 76 15.20 -0.38 7.02
CA GLY A 76 15.27 0.54 8.16
C GLY A 76 13.93 1.19 8.51
N ILE A 77 12.81 0.66 8.01
CA ILE A 77 11.48 1.20 8.27
C ILE A 77 10.94 0.55 9.54
N VAL A 78 10.59 1.39 10.52
CA VAL A 78 9.86 0.97 11.71
C VAL A 78 8.38 1.15 11.45
N VAL A 79 7.64 0.04 11.36
CA VAL A 79 6.17 0.06 11.27
C VAL A 79 5.57 -0.24 12.64
N PRO A 80 4.46 0.43 13.02
CA PRO A 80 3.79 0.13 14.27
C PRO A 80 3.29 -1.32 14.28
N GLU A 81 3.44 -2.01 15.41
CA GLU A 81 2.87 -3.34 15.60
C GLU A 81 1.35 -3.27 15.47
N ILE A 82 0.79 -4.13 14.62
CA ILE A 82 -0.66 -4.26 14.48
C ILE A 82 -1.14 -5.28 15.51
N SER A 83 -1.89 -4.84 16.51
CA SER A 83 -2.53 -5.75 17.47
C SER A 83 -3.69 -6.51 16.81
N ILE A 84 -3.69 -7.84 16.91
CA ILE A 84 -4.80 -8.72 16.53
C ILE A 84 -5.39 -9.30 17.83
N PRO A 85 -6.73 -9.29 18.09
CA PRO A 85 -7.84 -8.93 17.20
C PRO A 85 -8.16 -7.43 17.18
N TYR A 86 -8.63 -6.91 16.03
CA TYR A 86 -8.87 -5.47 15.80
C TYR A 86 -10.05 -4.96 16.62
N PRO A 87 -9.83 -4.13 17.66
CA PRO A 87 -10.90 -3.75 18.56
C PRO A 87 -11.88 -2.74 17.95
N ASP A 88 -11.47 -1.98 16.92
CA ASP A 88 -12.22 -0.80 16.47
C ASP A 88 -12.26 -0.68 14.93
N ARG A 89 -13.05 -1.51 14.25
CA ARG A 89 -13.32 -1.39 12.80
C ARG A 89 -13.90 -0.01 12.39
N ASN A 90 -14.36 0.79 13.37
CA ASN A 90 -15.20 1.97 13.17
C ASN A 90 -14.47 3.32 13.16
N ASP A 91 -13.15 3.41 13.37
CA ASP A 91 -12.39 4.69 13.39
C ASP A 91 -11.19 4.76 12.39
N PRO A 92 -11.42 4.84 11.08
CA PRO A 92 -10.39 4.75 10.03
C PRO A 92 -9.17 5.67 10.20
N GLU A 93 -9.33 6.83 10.84
CA GLU A 93 -8.28 7.85 11.00
C GLU A 93 -7.20 7.45 12.01
N ARG A 94 -7.53 6.62 13.01
CA ARG A 94 -6.55 6.09 13.97
C ARG A 94 -5.63 5.00 13.38
N TYR A 95 -5.95 4.44 12.21
CA TYR A 95 -5.35 3.19 11.71
C TYR A 95 -4.42 3.35 10.52
N GLY A 96 -4.20 4.57 10.02
CA GLY A 96 -3.42 4.79 8.80
C GLY A 96 -4.01 4.07 7.58
N ARG A 97 -5.31 3.72 7.61
CA ARG A 97 -6.05 3.08 6.51
C ARG A 97 -6.84 4.13 5.76
N LEU A 98 -6.71 4.16 4.44
CA LEU A 98 -7.63 4.95 3.62
C LEU A 98 -9.01 4.30 3.64
N SER A 99 -10.06 5.10 3.81
CA SER A 99 -11.46 4.67 3.66
C SER A 99 -11.72 3.96 2.33
N ASN A 100 -10.94 4.30 1.29
CA ASN A 100 -11.00 3.67 -0.02
C ASN A 100 -10.59 2.19 -0.03
N LEU A 101 -9.82 1.71 0.96
CA LEU A 101 -9.47 0.27 1.10
C LEU A 101 -10.69 -0.59 1.41
N LEU A 102 -11.76 -0.02 1.99
CA LEU A 102 -13.02 -0.72 2.21
C LEU A 102 -13.67 -1.17 0.90
N GLY A 103 -13.32 -0.52 -0.22
CA GLY A 103 -13.76 -0.89 -1.56
C GLY A 103 -12.99 -2.07 -2.16
N VAL A 104 -11.97 -2.61 -1.49
CA VAL A 104 -11.19 -3.78 -1.92
C VAL A 104 -11.54 -4.95 -1.01
N PRO A 105 -12.34 -5.93 -1.48
CA PRO A 105 -12.85 -7.02 -0.64
C PRO A 105 -11.79 -7.83 0.09
N GLU A 106 -10.62 -8.01 -0.51
CA GLU A 106 -9.48 -8.76 0.04
C GLU A 106 -8.73 -7.97 1.11
N LEU A 107 -8.88 -6.65 1.15
CA LEU A 107 -8.17 -5.80 2.09
C LEU A 107 -9.06 -5.31 3.23
N LYS A 108 -10.36 -5.13 2.99
CA LYS A 108 -11.28 -4.37 3.86
C LYS A 108 -11.25 -4.78 5.35
N ASP A 109 -11.07 -6.07 5.64
CA ASP A 109 -11.16 -6.65 6.98
C ASP A 109 -9.84 -7.29 7.45
N GLU A 110 -8.80 -7.26 6.61
CA GLU A 110 -7.49 -7.86 6.90
C GLU A 110 -6.57 -6.91 7.67
N PRO A 111 -5.65 -7.38 8.53
CA PRO A 111 -4.55 -6.55 8.98
C PRO A 111 -3.71 -6.08 7.80
N LEU A 112 -3.26 -4.82 7.83
CA LEU A 112 -2.35 -4.30 6.82
C LEU A 112 -1.28 -3.45 7.47
N LEU A 113 -0.01 -3.72 7.16
CA LEU A 113 1.13 -2.89 7.53
C LEU A 113 1.11 -1.60 6.72
N PRO A 114 0.99 -0.42 7.37
CA PRO A 114 1.11 0.87 6.70
C PRO A 114 2.58 1.23 6.53
N VAL A 115 3.18 0.84 5.40
CA VAL A 115 4.61 1.01 5.14
C VAL A 115 4.87 2.31 4.38
N PRO A 116 5.62 3.29 4.92
CA PRO A 116 6.03 4.47 4.17
C PRO A 116 7.16 4.13 3.19
N ILE A 117 6.97 4.43 1.91
CA ILE A 117 7.94 4.18 0.83
C ILE A 117 8.43 5.52 0.26
N MET A 118 9.75 5.66 0.15
CA MET A 118 10.41 6.89 -0.29
C MET A 118 10.99 6.78 -1.71
N SER A 119 11.03 5.59 -2.31
CA SER A 119 11.53 5.39 -3.68
C SER A 119 10.92 4.17 -4.37
N ALA A 120 10.97 4.16 -5.70
CA ALA A 120 10.54 3.02 -6.51
C ALA A 120 11.37 1.75 -6.22
N ASP A 121 12.69 1.87 -6.09
CA ASP A 121 13.56 0.72 -5.82
C ASP A 121 13.28 0.10 -4.45
N GLN A 122 13.02 0.94 -3.44
CA GLN A 122 12.59 0.48 -2.12
C GLN A 122 11.24 -0.26 -2.20
N ALA A 123 10.29 0.26 -2.99
CA ALA A 123 9.02 -0.43 -3.21
C ALA A 123 9.25 -1.85 -3.74
N ILE A 124 10.04 -2.00 -4.80
CA ILE A 124 10.27 -3.30 -5.45
C ILE A 124 10.98 -4.29 -4.53
N ARG A 125 11.96 -3.83 -3.72
CA ARG A 125 12.64 -4.70 -2.75
C ARG A 125 11.70 -5.20 -1.66
N ILE A 126 10.81 -4.35 -1.14
CA ILE A 126 9.83 -4.77 -0.12
C ILE A 126 8.78 -5.69 -0.74
N LEU A 127 8.24 -5.34 -1.91
CA LEU A 127 7.22 -6.14 -2.60
C LEU A 127 7.76 -7.52 -3.04
N ALA A 128 9.08 -7.68 -3.18
CA ALA A 128 9.69 -8.98 -3.47
C ALA A 128 9.49 -10.02 -2.36
N ALA A 129 9.05 -9.61 -1.16
CA ALA A 129 8.73 -10.50 -0.06
C ALA A 129 7.27 -10.98 -0.05
N LEU A 130 6.44 -10.51 -0.99
CA LEU A 130 5.08 -11.03 -1.17
C LEU A 130 5.14 -12.42 -1.84
N PRO A 131 4.27 -13.35 -1.43
CA PRO A 131 4.19 -14.69 -1.99
C PRO A 131 3.55 -14.71 -3.39
#